data_AF-A0A7S0CE65-F1
#
_entry.id   AF-A0A7S0CE65-F1
#
_cell.length_a   1.000
_cell.length_b   1.000
_cell.length_c   1.000
_cell.angle_alpha   90.00
_cell.angle_beta   90.00
_cell.angle_gamma   90.00
#
_symmetry.space_group_name_H-M   'P 1'
#
loop_
_entity.id
_entity.type
_entity.pdbx_description
1 polymer ?
#
loop_
_entity_poly.entity_id
_entity_poly.type
_entity_poly.pdbx_seq_one_letter_code
_entity_poly.pdbx_strand_id
1 'polypeptide(L)'
;LIGMLYVCSTSAALTGCGWMGKFDLRDVLDECEANGHFERSAALAVFHGDIGDAVSALQRGADSIRLDLADDLENIEAKAEFMHSQKYMSSSYRYAEALQLVAMCIAGYSSGSSRSDSWGGVWRRACEDLLRREELSKTFGAARTSQVAYLRAACLFLCAIGRDGEFSKILHDESLSLCDRVAFACRYLPGNTLKSFLDTCIAQCKENGNLEGILITGLDKRGFTLLQSYVDRNADVQTAALVSSRVILPNDWVVERTACEEWLDSYRHLLNSWQLWKSRAMFDVGRADLLRRMKSKYDDEIVATNGRISRRVGGYNYSHNQNSRRQGQSSMQS
;
A
#
# COMPACT_ATOMS: atom_id res chain seq x y z
N LEU A 1 -13.72 11.19 -8.38
CA LEU A 1 -12.55 11.20 -7.44
C LEU A 1 -12.88 11.81 -6.08
N ILE A 2 -14.08 12.38 -5.87
CA ILE A 2 -14.54 12.91 -4.57
C ILE A 2 -15.28 11.82 -3.73
N GLY A 3 -15.19 10.54 -4.14
CA GLY A 3 -15.91 9.43 -3.50
C GLY A 3 -15.04 8.32 -2.89
N MET A 4 -13.72 8.50 -2.74
CA MET A 4 -12.81 7.44 -2.27
C MET A 4 -12.05 7.77 -0.97
N LEU A 5 -12.42 8.84 -0.28
CA LEU A 5 -11.70 9.32 0.91
C LEU A 5 -12.44 9.05 2.23
N TYR A 6 -13.16 7.93 2.27
CA TYR A 6 -13.44 7.20 3.50
C TYR A 6 -12.69 5.87 3.40
N VAL A 7 -11.61 5.73 4.16
CA VAL A 7 -11.13 4.40 4.53
C VAL A 7 -12.28 3.69 5.24
N CYS A 8 -12.99 2.82 4.53
CA CYS A 8 -13.95 1.90 5.15
C CYS A 8 -14.25 0.68 4.27
N SER A 9 -13.27 0.22 3.49
CA SER A 9 -13.25 -1.18 3.09
C SER A 9 -11.80 -1.65 3.15
N THR A 10 -11.56 -2.74 3.86
CA THR A 10 -10.28 -3.47 3.84
C THR A 10 -9.78 -3.68 2.41
N SER A 11 -10.69 -3.88 1.46
CA SER A 11 -10.38 -3.98 0.03
C SER A 11 -9.68 -2.73 -0.52
N ALA A 12 -10.15 -1.51 -0.19
CA ALA A 12 -9.55 -0.28 -0.69
C ALA A 12 -8.18 -0.01 -0.06
N ALA A 13 -8.01 -0.35 1.22
CA ALA A 13 -6.72 -0.29 1.89
C ALA A 13 -5.74 -1.28 1.24
N LEU A 14 -6.15 -2.53 1.03
CA LEU A 14 -5.32 -3.55 0.36
C LEU A 14 -4.98 -3.14 -1.08
N THR A 15 -5.89 -2.53 -1.83
CA THR A 15 -5.60 -1.94 -3.15
C THR A 15 -4.61 -0.80 -3.07
N GLY A 16 -4.84 0.16 -2.17
CA GLY A 16 -3.96 1.32 -1.99
C GLY A 16 -2.56 0.93 -1.52
N CYS A 17 -2.45 -0.18 -0.78
CA CYS A 17 -1.17 -0.71 -0.33
C CYS A 17 -0.46 -1.61 -1.36
N GLY A 18 -1.08 -1.81 -2.53
CA GLY A 18 -0.56 -2.74 -3.54
C GLY A 18 -0.64 -4.21 -3.15
N TRP A 19 -1.50 -4.60 -2.19
CA TRP A 19 -1.72 -6.00 -1.80
C TRP A 19 -2.87 -6.66 -2.58
N MET A 20 -3.88 -5.89 -2.99
CA MET A 20 -4.99 -6.37 -3.83
C MET A 20 -5.40 -5.30 -4.81
N GLY A 21 -4.71 -5.19 -5.94
CA GLY A 21 -4.89 -4.14 -6.93
C GLY A 21 -5.92 -4.45 -8.01
N LYS A 22 -5.83 -3.71 -9.12
CA LYS A 22 -6.43 -4.03 -10.44
C LYS A 22 -5.79 -5.27 -11.11
N PHE A 23 -4.93 -5.94 -10.36
CA PHE A 23 -3.84 -6.81 -10.75
C PHE A 23 -3.82 -7.96 -9.73
N ASP A 24 -3.54 -9.17 -10.18
CA ASP A 24 -3.47 -10.33 -9.31
C ASP A 24 -2.27 -10.20 -8.36
N LEU A 25 -2.29 -10.90 -7.22
CA LEU A 25 -1.15 -10.95 -6.27
C LEU A 25 0.16 -11.19 -7.02
N ARG A 26 0.12 -12.02 -8.06
CA ARG A 26 1.24 -12.33 -8.93
C ARG A 26 1.92 -11.11 -9.55
N ASP A 27 1.15 -10.14 -10.03
CA ASP A 27 1.71 -8.93 -10.65
C ASP A 27 2.52 -8.10 -9.63
N VAL A 28 2.05 -8.06 -8.38
CA VAL A 28 2.73 -7.37 -7.27
C VAL A 28 4.03 -8.09 -6.92
N LEU A 29 4.01 -9.42 -6.89
CA LEU A 29 5.21 -10.24 -6.65
C LEU A 29 6.23 -10.03 -7.77
N ASP A 30 5.79 -10.09 -9.03
CA ASP A 30 6.64 -9.89 -10.20
C ASP A 30 7.22 -8.46 -10.23
N GLU A 31 6.45 -7.43 -9.84
CA GLU A 31 6.95 -6.05 -9.68
C GLU A 31 7.99 -5.94 -8.55
N CYS A 32 7.78 -6.63 -7.41
CA CYS A 32 8.78 -6.66 -6.34
C CYS A 32 10.09 -7.27 -6.84
N GLU A 33 10.01 -8.38 -7.57
CA GLU A 33 11.18 -9.09 -8.08
C GLU A 33 11.89 -8.31 -9.19
N ALA A 34 11.15 -7.63 -10.07
CA ALA A 34 11.72 -6.75 -11.09
C ALA A 34 12.51 -5.57 -10.48
N ASN A 35 12.13 -5.13 -9.27
CA ASN A 35 12.84 -4.12 -8.50
C ASN A 35 13.94 -4.69 -7.59
N GLY A 36 14.19 -6.01 -7.62
CA GLY A 36 15.18 -6.69 -6.77
C GLY A 36 14.74 -6.89 -5.32
N HIS A 37 13.46 -6.69 -4.98
CA HIS A 37 12.91 -6.85 -3.63
C HIS A 37 12.36 -8.27 -3.41
N PHE A 38 13.23 -9.27 -3.54
CA PHE A 38 12.85 -10.69 -3.41
C PHE A 38 12.32 -11.06 -2.02
N GLU A 39 12.79 -10.40 -0.97
CA GLU A 39 12.38 -10.64 0.40
C GLU A 39 10.96 -10.13 0.65
N ARG A 40 10.65 -8.95 0.10
CA ARG A 40 9.29 -8.40 0.12
C ARG A 40 8.34 -9.31 -0.66
N SER A 41 8.72 -9.73 -1.87
CA SER A 41 7.95 -10.71 -2.67
C SER A 41 7.65 -11.95 -1.84
N ALA A 42 8.68 -12.56 -1.24
CA ALA A 42 8.53 -13.76 -0.43
C ALA A 42 7.64 -13.58 0.80
N ALA A 43 7.80 -12.47 1.53
CA ALA A 43 6.95 -12.17 2.69
C ALA A 43 5.48 -12.00 2.30
N LEU A 44 5.21 -11.28 1.20
CA LEU A 44 3.85 -11.12 0.68
C LEU A 44 3.24 -12.46 0.26
N ALA A 45 3.99 -13.30 -0.45
CA ALA A 45 3.56 -14.64 -0.83
C ALA A 45 3.24 -15.51 0.41
N VAL A 46 4.11 -15.49 1.42
CA VAL A 46 3.90 -16.17 2.71
C VAL A 46 2.62 -15.69 3.40
N PHE A 47 2.38 -14.37 3.47
CA PHE A 47 1.17 -13.83 4.08
C PHE A 47 -0.07 -14.36 3.35
N HIS A 48 -0.05 -14.39 2.02
CA HIS A 48 -1.18 -14.91 1.23
C HIS A 48 -1.31 -16.44 1.23
N GLY A 49 -0.36 -17.16 1.83
CA GLY A 49 -0.35 -18.62 1.93
C GLY A 49 0.29 -19.33 0.74
N ASP A 50 0.92 -18.59 -0.18
CA ASP A 50 1.65 -19.15 -1.30
C ASP A 50 3.12 -19.41 -0.93
N ILE A 51 3.34 -20.56 -0.29
CA ILE A 51 4.67 -21.00 0.13
C ILE A 51 5.55 -21.29 -1.08
N GLY A 52 4.98 -21.77 -2.19
CA GLY A 52 5.73 -22.12 -3.39
C GLY A 52 6.37 -20.90 -4.04
N ASP A 53 5.58 -19.84 -4.21
CA ASP A 53 6.07 -18.57 -4.73
C ASP A 53 7.08 -17.91 -3.79
N ALA A 54 6.85 -17.99 -2.47
CA ALA A 54 7.81 -17.47 -1.50
C ALA A 54 9.18 -18.14 -1.58
N VAL A 55 9.21 -19.47 -1.63
CA VAL A 55 10.47 -20.24 -1.74
C VAL A 55 11.17 -19.91 -3.05
N SER A 56 10.41 -19.85 -4.14
CA SER A 56 10.96 -19.57 -5.47
C SER A 56 11.54 -18.15 -5.56
N ALA A 57 10.87 -17.16 -4.97
CA ALA A 57 11.35 -15.77 -4.92
C ALA A 57 12.68 -15.65 -4.15
N LEU A 58 12.79 -16.31 -2.98
CA LEU A 58 14.02 -16.31 -2.19
C LEU A 58 15.18 -17.04 -2.88
N GLN A 59 14.89 -18.14 -3.59
CA GLN A 59 15.88 -18.84 -4.39
C GLN A 59 16.40 -17.95 -5.53
N ARG A 60 15.49 -17.31 -6.29
CA ARG A 60 15.87 -16.35 -7.33
C ARG A 60 16.70 -15.19 -6.79
N GLY A 61 16.33 -14.63 -5.63
CA GLY A 61 17.10 -13.57 -5.00
C GLY A 61 18.50 -14.02 -4.57
N ALA A 62 18.63 -15.22 -4.01
CA ALA A 62 19.92 -15.78 -3.65
C ALA A 62 20.81 -16.03 -4.88
N ASP A 63 20.22 -16.52 -5.97
CA ASP A 63 20.94 -16.78 -7.23
C ASP A 63 21.34 -15.48 -7.94
N SER A 64 20.49 -14.45 -7.93
CA SER A 64 20.82 -13.11 -8.42
C SER A 64 22.05 -12.56 -7.73
N ILE A 65 22.09 -12.60 -6.38
CA ILE A 65 23.24 -12.12 -5.62
C ILE A 65 24.51 -12.92 -5.94
N ARG A 66 24.41 -14.23 -6.17
CA ARG A 66 25.57 -15.06 -6.55
C ARG A 66 26.10 -14.74 -7.94
N LEU A 67 25.21 -14.46 -8.88
CA LEU A 67 25.58 -14.04 -10.24
C LEU A 67 26.29 -12.69 -10.20
N ASP A 68 25.72 -11.70 -9.50
CA ASP A 68 26.35 -10.39 -9.33
C ASP A 68 27.77 -10.51 -8.73
N LEU A 69 27.94 -11.39 -7.74
CA LEU A 69 29.24 -11.66 -7.12
C LEU A 69 30.24 -12.37 -8.06
N ALA A 70 29.75 -13.21 -8.97
CA ALA A 70 30.59 -13.87 -9.96
C ALA A 70 31.07 -12.88 -11.03
N ASP A 71 30.19 -12.01 -11.49
CA ASP A 71 30.52 -10.94 -12.45
C ASP A 71 31.50 -9.92 -11.84
N ASP A 72 31.33 -9.56 -10.57
CA ASP A 72 32.26 -8.68 -9.85
C ASP A 72 33.67 -9.27 -9.77
N LEU A 73 33.79 -10.59 -9.54
CA LEU A 73 35.07 -11.31 -9.44
C LEU A 73 35.87 -11.30 -10.74
N GLU A 74 35.19 -11.37 -11.89
CA GLU A 74 35.84 -11.34 -13.21
C GLU A 74 36.42 -9.96 -13.55
N ASN A 75 35.92 -8.89 -12.91
CA ASN A 75 36.26 -7.50 -13.22
C ASN A 75 37.25 -6.84 -12.24
N ILE A 76 37.85 -7.57 -11.29
CA ILE A 76 38.74 -6.97 -10.28
C ILE A 76 40.16 -6.75 -10.83
N GLU A 77 40.47 -5.52 -11.24
CA GLU A 77 41.81 -5.16 -11.77
C GLU A 77 42.77 -4.54 -10.71
N ALA A 78 42.32 -4.11 -9.52
CA ALA A 78 43.17 -3.40 -8.55
C ALA A 78 43.13 -3.87 -7.06
N LYS A 79 44.28 -3.77 -6.38
CA LYS A 79 44.52 -4.28 -5.00
C LYS A 79 43.78 -3.52 -3.88
N ALA A 80 43.43 -2.24 -4.09
CA ALA A 80 42.66 -1.44 -3.12
C ALA A 80 41.15 -1.75 -3.20
N GLU A 81 40.64 -1.97 -4.42
CA GLU A 81 39.29 -2.48 -4.68
C GLU A 81 39.12 -3.89 -4.12
N PHE A 82 40.17 -4.72 -4.21
CA PHE A 82 40.19 -6.08 -3.68
C PHE A 82 39.85 -6.18 -2.19
N MET A 83 40.37 -5.29 -1.32
CA MET A 83 40.09 -5.35 0.12
C MET A 83 38.66 -4.92 0.49
N HIS A 84 38.12 -3.89 -0.18
CA HIS A 84 36.74 -3.45 0.05
C HIS A 84 35.74 -4.46 -0.53
N SER A 85 36.03 -4.97 -1.73
CA SER A 85 35.26 -6.02 -2.39
C SER A 85 35.24 -7.30 -1.55
N GLN A 86 36.35 -7.74 -0.97
CA GLN A 86 36.38 -8.95 -0.13
C GLN A 86 35.41 -8.90 1.07
N LYS A 87 35.30 -7.75 1.75
CA LYS A 87 34.33 -7.58 2.85
C LYS A 87 32.89 -7.52 2.33
N TYR A 88 32.65 -6.80 1.25
CA TYR A 88 31.34 -6.70 0.61
C TYR A 88 30.85 -8.07 0.12
N MET A 89 31.69 -8.79 -0.62
CA MET A 89 31.45 -10.14 -1.10
C MET A 89 31.14 -11.11 0.04
N SER A 90 31.89 -11.07 1.14
CA SER A 90 31.61 -11.91 2.32
C SER A 90 30.22 -11.61 2.92
N SER A 91 29.83 -10.33 2.98
CA SER A 91 28.50 -9.94 3.47
C SER A 91 27.37 -10.33 2.52
N SER A 92 27.57 -10.21 1.20
CA SER A 92 26.60 -10.60 0.18
C SER A 92 26.42 -12.11 0.10
N TYR A 93 27.50 -12.88 0.20
CA TYR A 93 27.44 -14.34 0.26
C TYR A 93 26.65 -14.84 1.47
N ARG A 94 26.95 -14.32 2.67
CA ARG A 94 26.18 -14.63 3.90
C ARG A 94 24.70 -14.27 3.76
N TYR A 95 24.40 -13.20 3.04
CA TYR A 95 23.02 -12.80 2.80
C TYR A 95 22.29 -13.75 1.85
N ALA A 96 22.92 -14.17 0.76
CA ALA A 96 22.38 -15.19 -0.15
C ALA A 96 22.17 -16.54 0.57
N GLU A 97 23.05 -16.90 1.50
CA GLU A 97 22.86 -18.05 2.39
C GLU A 97 21.65 -17.87 3.31
N ALA A 98 21.48 -16.69 3.92
CA ALA A 98 20.33 -16.39 4.76
C ALA A 98 19.00 -16.52 3.99
N LEU A 99 18.93 -16.03 2.75
CA LEU A 99 17.77 -16.20 1.87
C LEU A 99 17.44 -17.69 1.64
N GLN A 100 18.44 -18.51 1.33
CA GLN A 100 18.24 -19.96 1.14
C GLN A 100 17.82 -20.67 2.43
N LEU A 101 18.41 -20.32 3.56
CA LEU A 101 18.04 -20.90 4.85
C LEU A 101 16.59 -20.58 5.22
N VAL A 102 16.17 -19.34 5.00
CA VAL A 102 14.77 -18.93 5.18
C VAL A 102 13.86 -19.68 4.20
N ALA A 103 14.25 -19.80 2.92
CA ALA A 103 13.50 -20.56 1.92
C ALA A 103 13.32 -22.04 2.33
N MET A 104 14.37 -22.69 2.81
CA MET A 104 14.30 -24.07 3.31
C MET A 104 13.39 -24.19 4.53
N CYS A 105 13.41 -23.23 5.45
CA CYS A 105 12.53 -23.24 6.62
C CYS A 105 11.06 -23.06 6.22
N ILE A 106 10.79 -22.11 5.32
CA ILE A 106 9.44 -21.84 4.79
C ILE A 106 8.91 -23.06 4.02
N ALA A 107 9.73 -23.70 3.18
CA ALA A 107 9.35 -24.92 2.45
C ALA A 107 8.93 -26.08 3.36
N GLY A 108 9.44 -26.12 4.60
CA GLY A 108 9.04 -27.10 5.62
C GLY A 108 7.69 -26.83 6.28
N TYR A 109 7.07 -25.68 6.04
CA TYR A 109 5.74 -25.35 6.56
C TYR A 109 4.67 -26.23 5.90
N SER A 110 3.84 -26.87 6.71
CA SER A 110 2.69 -27.65 6.23
C SER A 110 1.42 -27.20 6.94
N SER A 111 0.48 -26.62 6.17
CA SER A 111 -0.74 -25.99 6.70
C SER A 111 -1.81 -27.00 7.16
N GLY A 112 -1.67 -28.30 6.84
CA GLY A 112 -2.78 -29.25 7.06
C GLY A 112 -2.44 -30.74 6.93
N SER A 113 -1.23 -31.17 7.26
CA SER A 113 -0.95 -32.62 7.27
C SER A 113 -1.29 -33.23 8.62
N SER A 114 -2.29 -34.13 8.63
CA SER A 114 -2.59 -35.11 9.70
C SER A 114 -1.46 -36.15 9.86
N ARG A 115 -0.20 -35.70 9.82
CA ARG A 115 1.01 -36.50 10.01
C ARG A 115 1.59 -36.06 11.34
N SER A 116 1.40 -36.90 12.37
CA SER A 116 2.11 -36.92 13.66
C SER A 116 2.65 -35.57 14.14
N ASP A 117 2.06 -35.02 15.20
CA ASP A 117 2.43 -33.77 15.91
C ASP A 117 3.95 -33.56 16.17
N SER A 118 4.77 -34.61 15.99
CA SER A 118 6.23 -34.58 16.09
C SER A 118 6.93 -33.73 15.01
N TRP A 119 6.45 -33.72 13.76
CA TRP A 119 7.14 -33.02 12.64
C TRP A 119 6.68 -31.57 12.44
N GLY A 120 5.45 -31.23 12.89
CA GLY A 120 4.90 -29.87 12.79
C GLY A 120 5.66 -28.81 13.61
N GLY A 121 6.58 -29.22 14.49
CA GLY A 121 7.43 -28.32 15.27
C GLY A 121 8.84 -28.08 14.70
N VAL A 122 9.28 -28.83 13.69
CA VAL A 122 10.66 -28.75 13.18
C VAL A 122 10.91 -27.44 12.44
N TRP A 123 10.04 -27.10 11.47
CA TRP A 123 10.13 -25.82 10.75
C TRP A 123 9.99 -24.64 11.72
N ARG A 124 9.13 -24.76 12.75
CA ARG A 124 8.94 -23.70 13.75
C ARG A 124 10.21 -23.46 14.55
N ARG A 125 10.84 -24.53 15.07
CA ARG A 125 12.15 -24.44 15.74
C ARG A 125 13.21 -23.84 14.83
N ALA A 126 13.24 -24.25 13.56
CA ALA A 126 14.17 -23.70 12.58
C ALA A 126 13.93 -22.19 12.34
N CYS A 127 12.68 -21.74 12.17
CA CYS A 127 12.32 -20.33 12.07
C CYS A 127 12.71 -19.54 13.32
N GLU A 128 12.46 -20.08 14.52
CA GLU A 128 12.86 -19.43 15.77
C GLU A 128 14.39 -19.32 15.90
N ASP A 129 15.13 -20.35 15.50
CA ASP A 129 16.60 -20.33 15.50
C ASP A 129 17.15 -19.35 14.47
N LEU A 130 16.53 -19.25 13.28
CA LEU A 130 16.85 -18.22 12.30
C LEU A 130 16.62 -16.81 12.86
N LEU A 131 15.49 -16.57 13.53
CA LEU A 131 15.18 -15.27 14.15
C LEU A 131 16.19 -14.87 15.23
N ARG A 132 16.88 -15.83 15.87
CA ARG A 132 17.95 -15.57 16.85
C ARG A 132 19.30 -15.27 16.20
N ARG A 133 19.49 -15.54 14.90
CA ARG A 133 20.75 -15.26 14.22
C ARG A 133 20.98 -13.76 14.11
N GLU A 134 22.23 -13.33 14.29
CA GLU A 134 22.61 -11.93 14.14
C GLU A 134 22.29 -11.36 12.75
N GLU A 135 22.27 -12.21 11.72
CA GLU A 135 21.91 -11.84 10.34
C GLU A 135 20.48 -11.35 10.16
N LEU A 136 19.56 -11.88 10.98
CA LEU A 136 18.13 -11.52 10.95
C LEU A 136 17.75 -10.61 12.14
N SER A 137 18.56 -10.62 13.21
CA SER A 137 18.36 -9.86 14.43
C SER A 137 19.04 -8.49 14.43
N LYS A 138 20.25 -8.36 13.87
CA LYS A 138 21.00 -7.10 13.81
C LYS A 138 20.94 -6.57 12.38
N THR A 139 20.56 -5.30 12.26
CA THR A 139 20.52 -4.55 11.00
C THR A 139 21.87 -4.63 10.29
N PHE A 140 21.94 -5.41 9.20
CA PHE A 140 23.11 -5.51 8.33
C PHE A 140 23.28 -4.19 7.56
N GLY A 141 23.85 -3.18 8.23
CA GLY A 141 23.98 -1.83 7.69
C GLY A 141 22.62 -1.14 7.45
N ALA A 142 22.64 0.19 7.31
CA ALA A 142 21.42 0.94 6.97
C ALA A 142 20.80 0.49 5.63
N ALA A 143 21.61 -0.03 4.71
CA ALA A 143 21.20 -0.36 3.34
C ALA A 143 20.32 -1.61 3.18
N ARG A 144 20.47 -2.63 4.04
CA ARG A 144 19.69 -3.90 3.95
C ARG A 144 18.65 -4.07 5.05
N THR A 145 18.41 -3.01 5.82
CA THR A 145 17.55 -3.06 7.01
C THR A 145 16.12 -3.44 6.66
N SER A 146 15.57 -2.94 5.55
CA SER A 146 14.19 -3.24 5.15
C SER A 146 14.03 -4.66 4.60
N GLN A 147 14.97 -5.13 3.80
CA GLN A 147 14.94 -6.46 3.18
C GLN A 147 14.99 -7.57 4.24
N VAL A 148 15.90 -7.44 5.21
CA VAL A 148 15.99 -8.36 6.36
C VAL A 148 14.70 -8.32 7.21
N ALA A 149 14.03 -7.18 7.29
CA ALA A 149 12.76 -7.05 8.00
C ALA A 149 11.66 -7.90 7.37
N TYR A 150 11.58 -7.97 6.04
CA TYR A 150 10.59 -8.81 5.35
C TYR A 150 10.84 -10.31 5.59
N LEU A 151 12.10 -10.76 5.59
CA LEU A 151 12.45 -12.14 5.93
C LEU A 151 12.03 -12.48 7.37
N ARG A 152 12.34 -11.58 8.31
CA ARG A 152 11.92 -11.70 9.71
C ARG A 152 10.39 -11.73 9.83
N ALA A 153 9.68 -10.87 9.10
CA ALA A 153 8.24 -10.80 9.12
C ALA A 153 7.59 -12.09 8.58
N ALA A 154 8.13 -12.68 7.52
CA ALA A 154 7.69 -13.97 6.99
C ALA A 154 7.82 -15.09 8.04
N CYS A 155 8.98 -15.21 8.67
CA CYS A 155 9.22 -16.20 9.74
C CYS A 155 8.30 -15.96 10.95
N LEU A 156 8.17 -14.71 11.41
CA LEU A 156 7.29 -14.34 12.52
C LEU A 156 5.84 -14.68 12.22
N PHE A 157 5.37 -14.41 11.01
CA PHE A 157 4.01 -14.71 10.59
C PHE A 157 3.74 -16.22 10.63
N LEU A 158 4.64 -17.03 10.06
CA LEU A 158 4.49 -18.48 10.11
C LEU A 158 4.51 -19.01 11.56
N CYS A 159 5.35 -18.46 12.43
CA CYS A 159 5.35 -18.84 13.85
C CYS A 159 4.07 -18.46 14.59
N ALA A 160 3.44 -17.34 14.22
CA ALA A 160 2.23 -16.81 14.82
C ALA A 160 0.93 -17.36 14.22
N ILE A 161 0.96 -17.92 13.00
CA ILE A 161 -0.26 -18.37 12.31
C ILE A 161 -0.97 -19.47 13.12
N GLY A 162 -2.27 -19.30 13.34
CA GLY A 162 -3.08 -20.20 14.18
C GLY A 162 -3.01 -19.92 15.69
N ARG A 163 -2.32 -18.86 16.12
CA ARG A 163 -2.35 -18.33 17.49
C ARG A 163 -3.00 -16.95 17.49
N ASP A 164 -3.94 -16.72 18.40
CA ASP A 164 -4.64 -15.44 18.47
C ASP A 164 -3.72 -14.32 18.97
N GLY A 165 -3.62 -13.23 18.19
CA GLY A 165 -3.07 -11.95 18.66
C GLY A 165 -1.55 -11.76 18.65
N GLU A 166 -0.76 -12.63 18.00
CA GLU A 166 0.72 -12.60 18.09
C GLU A 166 1.43 -11.74 17.00
N PHE A 167 0.71 -10.88 16.26
CA PHE A 167 1.30 -10.11 15.15
C PHE A 167 1.95 -8.77 15.53
N SER A 168 1.94 -8.40 16.81
CA SER A 168 2.47 -7.12 17.32
C SER A 168 3.92 -6.87 16.85
N LYS A 169 4.76 -7.90 16.81
CA LYS A 169 6.16 -7.81 16.35
C LYS A 169 6.30 -7.38 14.88
N ILE A 170 5.34 -7.74 14.03
CA ILE A 170 5.34 -7.37 12.60
C ILE A 170 4.77 -5.96 12.45
N LEU A 171 3.70 -5.65 13.19
CA LEU A 171 2.98 -4.38 13.10
C LEU A 171 3.77 -3.18 13.62
N HIS A 172 4.61 -3.37 14.63
CA HIS A 172 5.46 -2.30 15.19
C HIS A 172 6.88 -2.31 14.63
N ASP A 173 7.18 -3.13 13.63
CA ASP A 173 8.49 -3.13 12.98
C ASP A 173 8.60 -1.95 12.00
N GLU A 174 9.18 -0.84 12.45
CA GLU A 174 9.36 0.37 11.63
C GLU A 174 10.32 0.18 10.44
N SER A 175 11.05 -0.94 10.37
CA SER A 175 11.87 -1.27 9.20
C SER A 175 11.05 -1.83 8.02
N LEU A 176 9.79 -2.20 8.26
CA LEU A 176 8.81 -2.49 7.21
C LEU A 176 8.09 -1.21 6.76
N SER A 177 7.76 -1.13 5.48
CA SER A 177 6.97 -0.01 4.95
C SER A 177 5.65 0.13 5.72
N LEU A 178 5.22 1.36 6.02
CA LEU A 178 3.91 1.57 6.66
C LEU A 178 2.79 0.95 5.82
N CYS A 179 2.95 1.03 4.51
CA CYS A 179 2.07 0.44 3.52
C CYS A 179 1.80 -1.06 3.76
N ASP A 180 2.86 -1.87 3.85
CA ASP A 180 2.70 -3.32 4.08
C ASP A 180 2.20 -3.61 5.49
N ARG A 181 2.58 -2.82 6.49
CA ARG A 181 2.08 -2.97 7.86
C ARG A 181 0.58 -2.69 7.96
N VAL A 182 0.09 -1.65 7.30
CA VAL A 182 -1.34 -1.30 7.23
C VAL A 182 -2.11 -2.38 6.48
N ALA A 183 -1.60 -2.85 5.35
CA ALA A 183 -2.23 -3.93 4.59
C ALA A 183 -2.32 -5.23 5.40
N PHE A 184 -1.22 -5.60 6.06
CA PHE A 184 -1.15 -6.74 6.96
C PHE A 184 -2.18 -6.58 8.10
N ALA A 185 -2.24 -5.41 8.73
CA ALA A 185 -3.21 -5.11 9.78
C ALA A 185 -4.66 -5.28 9.29
N CYS A 186 -4.98 -4.75 8.10
CA CYS A 186 -6.31 -4.86 7.51
C CYS A 186 -6.72 -6.31 7.22
N ARG A 187 -5.76 -7.22 6.99
CA ARG A 187 -6.02 -8.63 6.69
C ARG A 187 -6.15 -9.49 7.93
N TYR A 188 -5.33 -9.26 8.96
CA TYR A 188 -5.19 -10.18 10.11
C TYR A 188 -5.71 -9.64 11.44
N LEU A 189 -5.98 -8.33 11.57
CA LEU A 189 -6.47 -7.78 12.84
C LEU A 189 -8.00 -7.67 12.88
N PRO A 190 -8.63 -7.91 14.05
CA PRO A 190 -10.03 -7.58 14.25
C PRO A 190 -10.25 -6.06 14.26
N GLY A 191 -11.48 -5.63 13.98
CA GLY A 191 -11.81 -4.21 13.72
C GLY A 191 -11.42 -3.23 14.84
N ASN A 192 -11.58 -3.62 16.11
CA ASN A 192 -11.24 -2.76 17.25
C ASN A 192 -9.73 -2.51 17.37
N THR A 193 -8.93 -3.57 17.27
CA THR A 193 -7.46 -3.47 17.31
C THR A 193 -6.91 -2.80 16.06
N LEU A 194 -7.52 -3.06 14.90
CA LEU A 194 -7.17 -2.40 13.64
C LEU A 194 -7.35 -0.88 13.77
N LYS A 195 -8.50 -0.43 14.28
CA LYS A 195 -8.75 1.00 14.48
C LYS A 195 -7.69 1.64 15.39
N SER A 196 -7.41 1.02 16.54
CA SER A 196 -6.38 1.52 17.46
C SER A 196 -5.00 1.59 16.80
N PHE A 197 -4.62 0.58 16.03
CA PHE A 197 -3.35 0.55 15.30
C PHE A 197 -3.27 1.69 14.28
N LEU A 198 -4.31 1.88 13.46
CA LEU A 198 -4.35 2.95 12.46
C LEU A 198 -4.31 4.35 13.11
N ASP A 199 -5.03 4.57 14.21
CA ASP A 199 -5.01 5.83 14.94
C ASP A 199 -3.59 6.13 15.48
N THR A 200 -2.88 5.12 16.00
CA THR A 200 -1.46 5.26 16.41
C THR A 200 -0.56 5.61 15.23
N CYS A 201 -0.70 4.93 14.08
CA CYS A 201 0.10 5.22 12.89
C CYS A 201 -0.16 6.65 12.38
N ILE A 202 -1.41 7.12 12.37
CA ILE A 202 -1.75 8.49 11.98
C ILE A 202 -1.08 9.49 12.94
N ALA A 203 -1.13 9.25 14.25
CA ALA A 203 -0.50 10.11 15.23
C ALA A 203 1.02 10.20 15.02
N GLN A 204 1.70 9.06 14.83
CA GLN A 204 3.13 9.01 14.53
C GLN A 204 3.49 9.70 13.21
N CYS A 205 2.69 9.50 12.16
CA CYS A 205 2.93 10.16 10.88
C CYS A 205 2.79 11.67 11.01
N LYS A 206 1.75 12.15 11.72
CA LYS A 206 1.57 13.58 12.00
C LYS A 206 2.69 14.13 12.84
N GLU A 207 3.12 13.39 13.87
CA GLU A 207 4.24 13.81 14.69
C GLU A 207 5.49 13.93 13.84
N ASN A 208 5.83 12.97 12.99
CA ASN A 208 7.08 12.98 12.23
C ASN A 208 7.01 13.73 10.89
N GLY A 209 5.83 14.20 10.48
CA GLY A 209 5.60 14.71 9.12
C GLY A 209 5.68 13.60 8.05
N ASN A 210 5.50 12.33 8.39
CA ASN A 210 5.65 11.24 7.42
C ASN A 210 4.44 11.14 6.46
N LEU A 211 4.65 11.47 5.19
CA LEU A 211 3.61 11.45 4.16
C LEU A 211 3.02 10.07 3.85
N GLU A 212 3.67 8.96 4.25
CA GLU A 212 3.07 7.63 4.13
C GLU A 212 1.71 7.54 4.84
N GLY A 213 1.48 8.36 5.88
CA GLY A 213 0.20 8.45 6.58
C GLY A 213 -0.98 8.86 5.70
N ILE A 214 -0.74 9.47 4.53
CA ILE A 214 -1.78 9.78 3.52
C ILE A 214 -2.46 8.50 3.04
N LEU A 215 -1.79 7.34 3.09
CA LEU A 215 -2.42 6.06 2.78
C LEU A 215 -3.61 5.74 3.70
N ILE A 216 -3.53 6.17 4.96
CA ILE A 216 -4.54 5.90 5.99
C ILE A 216 -5.55 7.04 6.10
N THR A 217 -5.09 8.30 6.07
CA THR A 217 -6.00 9.45 6.16
C THR A 217 -6.67 9.75 4.83
N GLY A 218 -6.02 9.38 3.73
CA GLY A 218 -6.30 9.97 2.43
C GLY A 218 -6.02 11.48 2.44
N LEU A 219 -6.54 12.18 1.43
CA LEU A 219 -6.56 13.65 1.36
C LEU A 219 -7.81 14.24 2.02
N ASP A 220 -8.14 13.73 3.21
CA ASP A 220 -9.16 14.31 4.09
C ASP A 220 -8.58 15.41 5.00
N LYS A 221 -9.38 16.00 5.91
CA LYS A 221 -8.88 17.03 6.86
C LYS A 221 -7.68 16.54 7.68
N ARG A 222 -7.64 15.26 8.06
CA ARG A 222 -6.50 14.67 8.81
C ARG A 222 -5.28 14.54 7.90
N GLY A 223 -5.48 14.23 6.62
CA GLY A 223 -4.44 14.24 5.59
C GLY A 223 -3.86 15.63 5.34
N PHE A 224 -4.70 16.67 5.31
CA PHE A 224 -4.22 18.05 5.22
C PHE A 224 -3.45 18.49 6.47
N THR A 225 -3.89 18.06 7.65
CA THR A 225 -3.12 18.26 8.89
C THR A 225 -1.75 17.60 8.80
N LEU A 226 -1.67 16.39 8.22
CA LEU A 226 -0.41 15.68 8.00
C LEU A 226 0.49 16.41 6.99
N LEU A 227 -0.06 16.87 5.86
CA LEU A 227 0.66 17.67 4.87
C LEU A 227 1.23 18.95 5.47
N GLN A 228 0.47 19.65 6.32
CA GLN A 228 0.97 20.82 7.04
C GLN A 228 2.16 20.47 7.92
N SER A 229 2.06 19.41 8.74
CA SER A 229 3.18 18.96 9.59
C SER A 229 4.43 18.60 8.77
N TYR A 230 4.26 17.98 7.60
CA TYR A 230 5.36 17.72 6.68
C TYR A 230 6.02 19.02 6.18
N VAL A 231 5.23 20.00 5.73
CA VAL A 231 5.76 21.31 5.30
C VAL A 231 6.51 21.99 6.45
N ASP A 232 5.95 21.97 7.66
CA ASP A 232 6.54 22.62 8.83
C ASP A 232 7.89 21.99 9.22
N ARG A 233 8.07 20.68 9.02
CA ARG A 233 9.31 19.97 9.36
C ARG A 233 10.35 19.96 8.25
N ASN A 234 9.91 19.82 7.00
CA ASN A 234 10.80 19.61 5.86
C ASN A 234 11.01 20.86 5.02
N ALA A 235 10.22 21.92 5.24
CA ALA A 235 10.16 23.12 4.40
C ALA A 235 9.89 22.82 2.90
N ASP A 236 9.37 21.63 2.58
CA ASP A 236 9.06 21.22 1.22
C ASP A 236 7.60 21.56 0.88
N VAL A 237 7.42 22.82 0.49
CA VAL A 237 6.14 23.33 0.00
C VAL A 237 5.79 22.83 -1.42
N GLN A 238 6.79 22.39 -2.19
CA GLN A 238 6.58 21.89 -3.56
C GLN A 238 5.74 20.61 -3.51
N THR A 239 6.11 19.65 -2.67
CA THR A 239 5.37 18.40 -2.52
C THR A 239 3.94 18.66 -2.07
N ALA A 240 3.73 19.52 -1.08
CA ALA A 240 2.38 19.87 -0.61
C ALA A 240 1.52 20.55 -1.69
N ALA A 241 2.09 21.48 -2.46
CA ALA A 241 1.42 22.14 -3.58
C ALA A 241 1.07 21.18 -4.72
N LEU A 242 1.96 20.25 -5.05
CA LEU A 242 1.73 19.23 -6.06
C LEU A 242 0.61 18.27 -5.64
N VAL A 243 0.62 17.80 -4.39
CA VAL A 243 -0.41 16.89 -3.86
C VAL A 243 -1.76 17.60 -3.79
N SER A 244 -1.83 18.79 -3.21
CA SER A 244 -3.09 19.54 -3.06
C SER A 244 -3.70 19.95 -4.41
N SER A 245 -2.88 20.17 -5.45
CA SER A 245 -3.36 20.50 -6.80
C SER A 245 -4.20 19.40 -7.46
N ARG A 246 -4.19 18.17 -6.91
CA ARG A 246 -4.89 17.00 -7.46
C ARG A 246 -6.28 16.78 -6.89
N VAL A 247 -6.77 17.64 -5.98
CA VAL A 247 -8.04 17.46 -5.28
C VAL A 247 -8.91 18.71 -5.36
N ILE A 248 -10.23 18.51 -5.44
CA ILE A 248 -11.22 19.55 -5.22
C ILE A 248 -11.74 19.41 -3.79
N LEU A 249 -11.42 20.39 -2.95
CA LEU A 249 -11.89 20.39 -1.56
C LEU A 249 -13.33 20.90 -1.46
N PRO A 250 -14.14 20.38 -0.52
CA PRO A 250 -15.44 20.96 -0.20
C PRO A 250 -15.36 22.45 0.17
N ASN A 251 -16.45 23.20 -0.06
CA ASN A 251 -16.47 24.65 0.21
C ASN A 251 -16.39 24.98 1.72
N ASP A 252 -16.83 24.06 2.58
CA ASP A 252 -16.80 24.19 4.04
C ASP A 252 -15.42 23.89 4.66
N TRP A 253 -14.45 23.43 3.86
CA TRP A 253 -13.07 23.17 4.30
C TRP A 253 -12.22 24.42 4.14
N VAL A 254 -12.65 25.50 4.81
CA VAL A 254 -12.06 26.84 4.64
C VAL A 254 -10.58 26.84 5.01
N VAL A 255 -10.23 26.24 6.16
CA VAL A 255 -8.84 26.22 6.66
C VAL A 255 -7.93 25.46 5.71
N GLU A 256 -8.35 24.27 5.26
CA GLU A 256 -7.55 23.45 4.35
C GLU A 256 -7.39 24.10 2.98
N ARG A 257 -8.43 24.80 2.48
CA ARG A 257 -8.36 25.56 1.23
C ARG A 257 -7.39 26.73 1.32
N THR A 258 -7.42 27.49 2.41
CA THR A 258 -6.46 28.58 2.63
C THR A 258 -5.03 28.05 2.64
N ALA A 259 -4.75 26.98 3.39
CA ALA A 259 -3.43 26.37 3.42
C ALA A 259 -2.98 25.89 2.02
N CYS A 260 -3.89 25.29 1.23
CA CYS A 260 -3.60 24.91 -0.15
C CYS A 260 -3.19 26.10 -1.01
N GLU A 261 -3.94 27.21 -0.93
CA GLU A 261 -3.66 28.43 -1.69
C GLU A 261 -2.30 29.01 -1.31
N GLU A 262 -1.97 29.05 -0.02
CA GLU A 262 -0.67 29.51 0.48
C GLU A 262 0.49 28.63 -0.01
N TRP A 263 0.35 27.30 0.06
CA TRP A 263 1.38 26.39 -0.45
C TRP A 263 1.56 26.53 -1.95
N LEU A 264 0.45 26.63 -2.68
CA LEU A 264 0.47 26.86 -4.11
C LEU A 264 1.23 28.14 -4.41
N ASP A 265 0.82 29.27 -3.83
CA ASP A 265 1.48 30.53 -4.12
C ASP A 265 2.95 30.55 -3.68
N SER A 266 3.31 29.91 -2.57
CA SER A 266 4.71 29.77 -2.16
C SER A 266 5.54 28.99 -3.18
N TYR A 267 5.06 27.83 -3.66
CA TYR A 267 5.75 27.05 -4.69
C TYR A 267 5.89 27.82 -5.99
N ARG A 268 4.87 28.59 -6.33
CA ARG A 268 4.84 29.45 -7.52
C ARG A 268 5.87 30.56 -7.45
N HIS A 269 6.02 31.20 -6.29
CA HIS A 269 7.06 32.20 -6.04
C HIS A 269 8.46 31.57 -6.09
N LEU A 270 8.63 30.35 -5.59
CA LEU A 270 9.90 29.61 -5.67
C LEU A 270 10.31 29.37 -7.13
N LEU A 271 9.40 28.83 -7.95
CA LEU A 271 9.66 28.60 -9.38
C LEU A 271 9.99 29.89 -10.12
N ASN A 272 9.29 30.98 -9.81
CA ASN A 272 9.55 32.28 -10.40
C ASN A 272 10.93 32.81 -9.99
N SER A 273 11.30 32.68 -8.72
CA SER A 273 12.61 33.11 -8.19
C SER A 273 13.77 32.35 -8.83
N TRP A 274 13.57 31.07 -9.12
CA TRP A 274 14.51 30.23 -9.86
C TRP A 274 14.43 30.40 -11.38
N GLN A 275 13.63 31.34 -11.87
CA GLN A 275 13.41 31.61 -13.29
C GLN A 275 12.88 30.38 -14.08
N LEU A 276 12.20 29.46 -13.40
CA LEU A 276 11.60 28.25 -13.97
C LEU A 276 10.20 28.54 -14.54
N TRP A 277 10.10 29.56 -15.39
CA TRP A 277 8.83 30.05 -15.95
C TRP A 277 8.07 28.99 -16.75
N LYS A 278 8.80 28.16 -17.50
CA LYS A 278 8.20 27.07 -18.27
C LYS A 278 7.58 26.01 -17.34
N SER A 279 8.30 25.60 -16.30
CA SER A 279 7.79 24.64 -15.31
C SER A 279 6.57 25.19 -14.58
N ARG A 280 6.60 26.48 -14.21
CA ARG A 280 5.48 27.22 -13.62
C ARG A 280 4.25 27.21 -14.52
N ALA A 281 4.41 27.53 -15.80
CA ALA A 281 3.32 27.55 -16.77
C ALA A 281 2.74 26.14 -16.98
N MET A 282 3.59 25.12 -17.13
CA MET A 282 3.14 23.72 -17.27
C MET A 282 2.36 23.26 -16.03
N PHE A 283 2.81 23.63 -14.83
CA PHE A 283 2.11 23.32 -13.58
C PHE A 283 0.71 23.95 -13.54
N ASP A 284 0.58 25.24 -13.85
CA ASP A 284 -0.72 25.93 -13.83
C ASP A 284 -1.69 25.39 -14.89
N VAL A 285 -1.21 25.17 -16.12
CA VAL A 285 -2.02 24.60 -17.20
C VAL A 285 -2.49 23.19 -16.81
N GLY A 286 -1.57 22.34 -16.33
CA GLY A 286 -1.90 20.97 -15.92
C GLY A 286 -2.92 20.94 -14.79
N ARG A 287 -2.79 21.82 -13.79
CA ARG A 287 -3.76 21.95 -12.70
C ARG A 287 -5.12 22.44 -13.20
N ALA A 288 -5.16 23.48 -14.03
CA ALA A 288 -6.40 24.03 -14.56
C ALA A 288 -7.18 23.00 -15.40
N ASP A 289 -6.48 22.24 -16.24
CA ASP A 289 -7.08 21.18 -17.05
C ASP A 289 -7.61 20.03 -16.18
N LEU A 290 -6.86 19.62 -15.16
CA LEU A 290 -7.32 18.59 -14.22
C LEU A 290 -8.60 19.02 -13.50
N LEU A 291 -8.63 20.24 -12.94
CA LEU A 291 -9.79 20.78 -12.24
C LEU A 291 -11.01 20.88 -13.16
N ARG A 292 -10.82 21.30 -14.43
CA ARG A 292 -11.89 21.33 -15.44
C ARG A 292 -12.47 19.93 -15.69
N ARG A 293 -11.60 18.92 -15.85
CA ARG A 293 -12.01 17.52 -16.05
C ARG A 293 -12.75 16.96 -14.83
N MET A 294 -12.27 17.26 -13.62
CA MET A 294 -12.91 16.81 -12.38
C MET A 294 -14.28 17.44 -12.18
N LYS A 295 -14.42 18.74 -12.45
CA LYS A 295 -15.70 19.44 -12.36
C LYS A 295 -16.73 18.87 -13.33
N SER A 296 -16.36 18.64 -14.59
CA SER A 296 -17.24 18.02 -15.58
C SER A 296 -17.78 16.66 -15.12
N LYS A 297 -16.91 15.79 -14.59
CA LYS A 297 -17.34 14.47 -14.07
C LYS A 297 -18.30 14.59 -12.89
N TYR A 298 -18.08 15.54 -12.00
CA TYR A 298 -18.96 15.78 -10.86
C TYR A 298 -20.34 16.25 -11.31
N ASP A 299 -20.39 17.16 -12.29
CA ASP A 299 -21.65 17.65 -12.86
C ASP A 299 -22.41 16.51 -13.56
N ASP A 300 -21.72 15.64 -14.31
CA ASP A 300 -22.29 14.45 -14.95
C ASP A 300 -22.86 13.44 -13.93
N GLU A 301 -22.14 13.20 -12.82
CA GLU A 301 -22.58 12.31 -11.74
C GLU A 301 -23.85 12.85 -11.06
N ILE A 302 -23.93 14.16 -10.78
CA ILE A 302 -25.13 14.79 -10.21
C ILE A 302 -26.33 14.64 -11.16
N VAL A 303 -26.14 14.91 -12.45
CA VAL A 303 -27.19 14.78 -13.46
C VAL A 303 -27.68 13.33 -13.54
N ALA A 304 -26.78 12.35 -13.55
CA ALA A 304 -27.12 10.93 -13.56
C ALA A 304 -27.90 10.50 -12.30
N THR A 305 -27.52 11.04 -11.14
CA THR A 305 -28.16 10.72 -9.85
C THR A 305 -29.56 11.32 -9.78
N ASN A 306 -29.72 12.58 -10.19
CA ASN A 306 -31.03 13.25 -10.26
C ASN A 306 -31.94 12.62 -11.32
N GLY A 307 -31.39 12.17 -12.45
CA GLY A 307 -32.13 11.42 -13.46
C GLY A 307 -32.64 10.06 -12.98
N ARG A 308 -31.89 9.36 -12.11
CA ARG A 308 -32.34 8.10 -11.47
C ARG A 308 -33.44 8.33 -10.43
N ILE A 309 -33.35 9.43 -9.66
CA ILE A 309 -34.39 9.82 -8.70
C ILE A 309 -35.68 10.20 -9.44
N SER A 310 -35.59 10.98 -10.51
CA SER A 310 -36.74 11.37 -11.33
C SER A 310 -37.48 10.17 -11.93
N ARG A 311 -36.76 9.13 -12.40
CA ARG A 311 -37.38 7.87 -12.87
C ARG A 311 -38.05 7.04 -11.76
N ARG A 312 -37.59 7.14 -10.51
CA ARG A 312 -38.26 6.49 -9.36
C ARG A 312 -39.51 7.24 -8.90
N VAL A 313 -39.50 8.57 -8.99
CA VAL A 313 -40.65 9.42 -8.57
C VAL A 313 -41.74 9.45 -9.65
N GLY A 314 -41.38 9.30 -10.94
CA GLY A 314 -42.34 9.21 -12.05
C GLY A 314 -43.12 7.90 -12.17
N GLY A 315 -42.88 6.90 -11.29
CA GLY A 315 -43.56 5.60 -11.31
C GLY A 315 -44.82 5.51 -10.44
N TYR A 316 -45.15 6.55 -9.68
CA TYR A 316 -46.34 6.60 -8.82
C TYR A 316 -47.15 7.84 -9.14
N ASN A 317 -47.92 7.83 -10.23
CA ASN A 317 -49.21 8.52 -10.34
C ASN A 317 -49.86 8.25 -11.70
N TYR A 318 -51.18 8.10 -11.69
CA TYR A 318 -52.12 7.77 -12.78
C TYR A 318 -52.41 6.28 -13.02
N SER A 319 -53.06 5.66 -12.03
CA SER A 319 -54.08 4.65 -12.29
C SER A 319 -55.32 4.93 -11.45
N HIS A 320 -56.04 6.00 -11.81
CA HIS A 320 -57.41 6.17 -11.35
C HIS A 320 -58.31 6.66 -12.48
N ASN A 321 -59.36 5.88 -12.68
CA ASN A 321 -60.67 6.28 -13.20
C ASN A 321 -60.90 6.25 -14.72
N GLN A 322 -61.04 5.05 -15.28
CA GLN A 322 -61.99 4.79 -16.37
C GLN A 322 -62.62 3.40 -16.19
N ASN A 323 -63.66 3.31 -15.35
CA ASN A 323 -64.67 2.25 -15.45
C ASN A 323 -66.03 2.84 -15.06
N SER A 324 -66.56 3.67 -15.95
CA SER A 324 -67.95 4.08 -15.97
C SER A 324 -68.34 4.24 -17.42
N ARG A 325 -69.38 3.50 -17.82
CA ARG A 325 -69.97 3.34 -19.17
C ARG A 325 -69.41 2.15 -19.97
N ARG A 326 -70.04 0.99 -19.77
CA ARG A 326 -70.64 0.16 -20.83
C ARG A 326 -71.26 -1.11 -20.21
N GLN A 327 -72.42 -0.96 -19.59
CA GLN A 327 -73.40 -2.04 -19.53
C GLN A 327 -74.76 -1.41 -19.84
N GLY A 328 -75.31 -1.81 -20.98
CA GLY A 328 -76.54 -1.30 -21.53
C GLY A 328 -76.71 -1.83 -22.95
N GLN A 329 -77.48 -2.92 -23.05
CA GLN A 329 -78.16 -3.43 -24.25
C GLN A 329 -77.32 -4.19 -25.29
N SER A 330 -77.49 -5.51 -25.32
CA SER A 330 -78.18 -6.15 -26.45
C SER A 330 -78.72 -7.52 -26.03
N SER A 331 -79.98 -7.75 -26.39
CA SER A 331 -80.77 -8.95 -26.20
C SER A 331 -81.13 -9.53 -27.58
N MET A 332 -81.26 -10.86 -27.63
CA MET A 332 -82.01 -11.69 -28.59
C MET A 332 -81.35 -12.17 -29.90
N GLN A 333 -81.82 -13.37 -30.28
CA GLN A 333 -81.48 -14.29 -31.39
C GLN A 333 -80.32 -15.25 -31.07
N SER A 334 -80.50 -16.57 -30.99
CA SER A 334 -81.62 -17.50 -31.22
C SER A 334 -81.41 -18.77 -30.39
#